data_AF-A0A955NIX8-F1
#
_entry.id   AF-A0A955NIX8-F1
#
_cell.length_a   1.000
_cell.length_b   1.000
_cell.length_c   1.000
_cell.angle_alpha   90.00
_cell.angle_beta   90.00
_cell.angle_gamma   90.00
#
_symmetry.space_group_name_H-M   'P 1'
#
loop_
_entity.id
_entity.type
_entity.pdbx_description
1 polymer ?
#
loop_
_entity_poly.entity_id
_entity_poly.type
_entity_poly.pdbx_seq_one_letter_code
_entity_poly.pdbx_strand_id
1 'polypeptide(L)'
;PILTRMGEGVPTMNQTYALTPLFFVVGKFLYENPSLRWLGCFSWVCALFVYAGHPQIPFMAVQLLAAYLLYRTVVDYRGGRPLGEFLRAYLFLLLGGFLGLAIAAPQAFPFLEYASFSATRAGGAKYMFAAEGSLPPTHLITSVIPFLFGDPSDKSYWRSLIPFHETCGYLGAFCFFFTLAWLVLSKRKGTWIWFTIVVATIFLAMGHYTPVHRFFYEAVPGWDRFRQPARSFFILSFAGSLLAGYGFQRLGQLAEEEDRGGGASNLYSARGSSSSRDRGGLLHRPSQTRHSSRVLG
;
A
#
# COMPACT_ATOMS: atom_id res chain seq x y z
N PRO A 1 -28.12 -2.56 -9.12
CA PRO A 1 -27.08 -3.49 -8.63
C PRO A 1 -25.86 -2.79 -7.98
N ILE A 2 -25.20 -1.84 -8.65
CA ILE A 2 -24.07 -1.07 -8.08
C ILE A 2 -24.53 0.01 -7.08
N LEU A 3 -25.55 0.80 -7.43
CA LEU A 3 -26.08 1.87 -6.57
C LEU A 3 -26.68 1.35 -5.25
N THR A 4 -27.37 0.21 -5.29
CA THR A 4 -27.88 -0.48 -4.09
C THR A 4 -26.75 -0.96 -3.17
N ARG A 5 -25.62 -1.41 -3.75
CA ARG A 5 -24.45 -1.86 -2.98
C ARG A 5 -23.60 -0.70 -2.44
N MET A 6 -23.67 0.49 -3.05
CA MET A 6 -23.07 1.71 -2.49
C MET A 6 -23.83 2.23 -1.26
N GLY A 7 -25.14 1.97 -1.17
CA GLY A 7 -25.98 2.35 -0.02
C GLY A 7 -25.71 1.54 1.26
N GLU A 8 -25.07 0.37 1.15
CA GLU A 8 -24.66 -0.47 2.29
C GLU A 8 -23.43 0.10 3.03
N GLY A 9 -22.66 0.98 2.39
CA GLY A 9 -21.47 1.60 2.99
C GLY A 9 -21.78 2.95 3.61
N VAL A 10 -21.04 3.33 4.66
CA VAL A 10 -21.14 4.67 5.26
C VAL A 10 -20.45 5.67 4.32
N PRO A 11 -21.15 6.66 3.72
CA PRO A 11 -20.56 7.53 2.70
C PRO A 11 -19.34 8.32 3.15
N THR A 12 -19.35 8.79 4.41
CA THR A 12 -18.21 9.50 5.03
C THR A 12 -16.99 8.59 5.16
N MET A 13 -17.20 7.29 5.42
CA MET A 13 -16.14 6.29 5.49
C MET A 13 -15.48 6.08 4.12
N ASN A 14 -16.28 5.92 3.07
CA ASN A 14 -15.80 5.71 1.69
C ASN A 14 -15.03 6.94 1.17
N GLN A 15 -15.53 8.15 1.42
CA GLN A 15 -14.82 9.39 1.09
C GLN A 15 -13.47 9.47 1.80
N THR A 16 -13.43 9.10 3.08
CA THR A 16 -12.18 9.10 3.84
C THR A 16 -11.20 8.03 3.33
N TYR A 17 -11.66 6.83 2.97
CA TYR A 17 -10.78 5.82 2.36
C TYR A 17 -10.15 6.31 1.06
N ALA A 18 -10.92 6.99 0.20
CA ALA A 18 -10.44 7.51 -1.08
C ALA A 18 -9.31 8.56 -0.92
N LEU A 19 -9.28 9.29 0.20
CA LEU A 19 -8.23 10.28 0.49
C LEU A 19 -6.94 9.65 1.04
N THR A 20 -6.96 8.38 1.48
CA THR A 20 -5.81 7.71 2.09
C THR A 20 -4.58 7.66 1.17
N PRO A 21 -4.67 7.29 -0.12
CA PRO A 21 -3.52 7.30 -1.01
C PRO A 21 -2.92 8.70 -1.18
N LEU A 22 -3.77 9.73 -1.29
CA LEU A 22 -3.33 11.10 -1.45
C LEU A 22 -2.61 11.60 -0.18
N PHE A 23 -3.19 11.37 1.01
CA PHE A 23 -2.55 11.66 2.29
C PHE A 23 -1.18 11.00 2.40
N PHE A 24 -1.11 9.71 2.04
CA PHE A 24 0.12 8.94 2.13
C PHE A 24 1.20 9.45 1.17
N VAL A 25 0.85 9.69 -0.10
CA VAL A 25 1.79 10.14 -1.13
C VAL A 25 2.31 11.55 -0.84
N VAL A 26 1.43 12.47 -0.45
CA VAL A 26 1.83 13.85 -0.12
C VAL A 26 2.69 13.86 1.14
N GLY A 27 2.35 13.08 2.17
CA GLY A 27 3.19 12.91 3.36
C GLY A 27 4.58 12.35 3.05
N LYS A 28 4.64 11.33 2.17
CA LYS A 28 5.91 10.79 1.67
C LYS A 28 6.73 11.84 0.92
N PHE A 29 6.13 12.60 0.01
CA PHE A 29 6.84 13.66 -0.72
C PHE A 29 7.32 14.80 0.18
N LEU A 30 6.53 15.16 1.19
CA LEU A 30 6.93 16.16 2.18
C LEU A 30 8.13 15.67 3.01
N TYR A 31 8.16 14.39 3.37
CA TYR A 31 9.28 13.77 4.06
C TYR A 31 10.57 13.72 3.22
N GLU A 32 10.43 13.38 1.94
CA GLU A 32 11.55 13.30 1.00
C GLU A 32 12.08 14.68 0.62
N ASN A 33 11.19 15.68 0.45
CA ASN A 33 11.53 17.01 -0.02
C ASN A 33 10.80 18.12 0.78
N PRO A 34 11.26 18.45 2.00
CA PRO A 34 10.60 19.44 2.85
C PRO A 34 10.59 20.85 2.23
N SER A 35 9.43 21.29 1.76
CA SER A 35 9.23 22.57 1.07
C SER A 35 7.85 23.16 1.39
N LEU A 36 7.71 24.49 1.27
CA LEU A 36 6.45 25.19 1.57
C LEU A 36 5.29 24.74 0.68
N ARG A 37 5.56 24.38 -0.58
CA ARG A 37 4.55 23.80 -1.48
C ARG A 37 3.95 22.51 -0.91
N TRP A 38 4.82 21.58 -0.48
CA TRP A 38 4.39 20.29 0.02
C TRP A 38 3.80 20.41 1.42
N LEU A 39 4.26 21.38 2.22
CA LEU A 39 3.65 21.74 3.49
C LEU A 39 2.21 22.20 3.28
N GLY A 40 1.96 23.11 2.33
CA GLY A 40 0.63 23.57 1.98
C GLY A 40 -0.27 22.45 1.48
N CYS A 41 0.22 21.63 0.53
CA CYS A 41 -0.52 20.46 0.04
C CYS A 41 -0.85 19.48 1.16
N PHE A 42 0.11 19.14 2.03
CA PHE A 42 -0.12 18.21 3.13
C PHE A 42 -1.12 18.77 4.14
N SER A 43 -1.03 20.05 4.47
CA SER A 43 -1.98 20.73 5.36
C SER A 43 -3.40 20.68 4.81
N TRP A 44 -3.58 20.97 3.51
CA TRP A 44 -4.86 20.86 2.84
C TRP A 44 -5.41 19.44 2.85
N VAL A 45 -4.58 18.44 2.55
CA VAL A 45 -5.02 17.04 2.56
C VAL A 45 -5.40 16.59 3.97
N CYS A 46 -4.63 16.97 5.00
CA CYS A 46 -4.98 16.73 6.41
C CYS A 46 -6.33 17.36 6.76
N ALA A 47 -6.59 18.60 6.33
CA ALA A 47 -7.86 19.27 6.57
C ALA A 47 -9.02 18.54 5.91
N LEU A 48 -8.88 18.15 4.63
CA LEU A 48 -9.88 17.36 3.91
C LEU A 48 -10.16 16.01 4.60
N PHE A 49 -9.12 15.39 5.15
CA PHE A 49 -9.24 14.14 5.90
C PHE A 49 -10.08 14.30 7.18
N VAL A 50 -9.93 15.43 7.89
CA VAL A 50 -10.76 15.76 9.04
C VAL A 50 -12.19 16.09 8.61
N TYR A 51 -12.35 16.91 7.56
CA TYR A 51 -13.66 17.30 7.01
C TYR A 51 -14.47 16.11 6.49
N ALA A 52 -13.83 15.02 6.07
CA ALA A 52 -14.50 13.79 5.67
C ALA A 52 -15.35 13.15 6.80
N GLY A 53 -15.15 13.58 8.06
CA GLY A 53 -16.11 13.33 9.14
C GLY A 53 -16.01 11.95 9.78
N HIS A 54 -14.92 11.21 9.54
CA HIS A 54 -14.71 9.87 10.11
C HIS A 54 -13.35 9.74 10.83
N PRO A 55 -13.21 10.22 12.08
CA PRO A 55 -11.91 10.43 12.76
C PRO A 55 -11.06 9.15 12.95
N GLN A 56 -11.67 7.98 12.93
CA GLN A 56 -10.97 6.70 13.07
C GLN A 56 -10.04 6.40 11.88
N ILE A 57 -10.42 6.77 10.65
CA ILE A 57 -9.63 6.46 9.45
C ILE A 57 -8.39 7.34 9.36
N PRO A 58 -8.48 8.69 9.54
CA PRO A 58 -7.30 9.55 9.60
C PRO A 58 -6.36 9.14 10.73
N PHE A 59 -6.90 8.74 11.90
CA PHE A 59 -6.10 8.23 13.00
C PHE A 59 -5.27 6.99 12.61
N MET A 60 -5.90 6.01 11.94
CA MET A 60 -5.20 4.82 11.45
C MET A 60 -4.25 5.13 10.28
N ALA A 61 -4.61 6.06 9.39
CA ALA A 61 -3.79 6.45 8.25
C ALA A 61 -2.52 7.21 8.68
N VAL A 62 -2.60 8.05 9.72
CA VAL A 62 -1.42 8.70 10.34
C VAL A 62 -0.47 7.64 10.89
N GLN A 63 -0.97 6.60 11.55
CA GLN A 63 -0.15 5.51 12.05
C GLN A 63 0.49 4.69 10.93
N LEU A 64 -0.24 4.42 9.85
CA LEU A 64 0.28 3.78 8.65
C LEU A 64 1.44 4.59 8.04
N LEU A 65 1.24 5.90 7.87
CA LEU A 65 2.29 6.79 7.38
C LEU A 65 3.49 6.82 8.35
N ALA A 66 3.24 6.92 9.65
CA ALA A 66 4.29 6.89 10.67
C ALA A 66 5.09 5.59 10.63
N ALA A 67 4.44 4.43 10.58
CA ALA A 67 5.10 3.12 10.49
C ALA A 67 5.99 3.02 9.23
N TYR A 68 5.48 3.46 8.08
CA TYR A 68 6.25 3.49 6.84
C TYR A 68 7.43 4.48 6.91
N LEU A 69 7.22 5.68 7.46
CA LEU A 69 8.27 6.69 7.58
C LEU A 69 9.34 6.29 8.60
N LEU A 70 8.98 5.58 9.68
CA LEU A 70 9.96 4.99 10.61
C LEU A 70 10.85 3.99 9.88
N TYR A 71 10.25 3.09 9.08
CA TYR A 71 11.01 2.20 8.22
C TYR A 71 11.92 2.96 7.25
N ARG A 72 11.41 4.00 6.57
CA ARG A 72 12.21 4.85 5.65
C ARG A 72 13.35 5.56 6.38
N THR A 73 13.12 6.07 7.58
CA THR A 73 14.16 6.70 8.40
C THR A 73 15.29 5.74 8.71
N VAL A 74 15.00 4.49 9.09
CA VAL A 74 16.04 3.47 9.32
C VAL A 74 16.82 3.17 8.04
N VAL A 75 16.15 3.05 6.90
CA VAL A 75 16.79 2.76 5.61
C VAL A 75 17.64 3.94 5.14
N ASP A 76 17.10 5.15 5.16
CA ASP A 76 17.77 6.36 4.67
C ASP A 76 18.92 6.78 5.60
N TYR A 77 18.80 6.53 6.92
CA TYR A 77 19.88 6.78 7.88
C TYR A 77 21.06 5.85 7.62
N ARG A 78 20.79 4.56 7.36
CA ARG A 78 21.82 3.60 6.90
C ARG A 78 22.40 3.98 5.53
N GLY A 79 21.64 4.71 4.72
CA GLY A 79 22.05 5.28 3.44
C GLY A 79 22.84 6.59 3.55
N GLY A 80 23.11 7.09 4.76
CA GLY A 80 23.95 8.27 5.00
C GLY A 80 23.20 9.61 5.02
N ARG A 81 21.86 9.62 5.04
CA ARG A 81 21.09 10.86 5.17
C ARG A 81 21.36 11.51 6.55
N PRO A 82 21.70 12.81 6.62
CA PRO A 82 22.08 13.46 7.87
C PRO A 82 20.88 13.68 8.81
N LEU A 83 21.15 13.72 10.12
CA LEU A 83 20.12 13.88 11.16
C LEU A 83 19.27 15.15 10.99
N GLY A 84 19.90 16.27 10.58
CA GLY A 84 19.22 17.55 10.39
C GLY A 84 18.14 17.51 9.30
N GLU A 85 18.31 16.69 8.27
CA GLU A 85 17.28 16.51 7.24
C GLU A 85 16.07 15.74 7.76
N PHE A 86 16.27 14.73 8.61
CA PHE A 86 15.17 14.03 9.26
C PHE A 86 14.39 14.96 10.18
N LEU A 87 15.09 15.73 11.03
CA LEU A 87 14.45 16.70 11.93
C LEU A 87 13.62 17.72 11.14
N ARG A 88 14.16 18.24 10.04
CA ARG A 88 13.42 19.15 9.15
C ARG A 88 12.20 18.48 8.53
N ALA A 89 12.32 17.25 8.04
CA ALA A 89 11.20 16.50 7.46
C ALA A 89 10.07 16.26 8.47
N TYR A 90 10.40 15.80 9.68
CA TYR A 90 9.43 15.59 10.75
C TYR A 90 8.81 16.90 11.24
N LEU A 91 9.59 17.98 11.35
CA LEU A 91 9.07 19.30 11.69
C LEU A 91 8.03 19.77 10.66
N PHE A 92 8.30 19.61 9.37
CA PHE A 92 7.36 19.99 8.31
C PHE A 92 6.10 19.11 8.32
N LEU A 93 6.23 17.81 8.61
CA LEU A 93 5.06 16.92 8.77
C LEU A 93 4.19 17.33 9.95
N LEU A 94 4.80 17.62 11.11
CA LEU A 94 4.09 18.07 12.31
C LEU A 94 3.42 19.42 12.08
N LEU A 95 4.15 20.37 11.48
CA LEU A 95 3.61 21.68 11.14
C LEU A 95 2.46 21.56 10.14
N GLY A 96 2.57 20.71 9.12
CA GLY A 96 1.51 20.52 8.15
C GLY A 96 0.27 19.82 8.73
N GLY A 97 0.46 18.84 9.61
CA GLY A 97 -0.64 18.25 10.38
C GLY A 97 -1.34 19.27 11.26
N PHE A 98 -0.58 20.11 11.98
CA PHE A 98 -1.12 21.19 12.82
C PHE A 98 -1.88 22.24 11.99
N LEU A 99 -1.32 22.70 10.88
CA LEU A 99 -1.98 23.63 9.97
C LEU A 99 -3.26 23.01 9.37
N GLY A 100 -3.24 21.73 9.02
CA GLY A 100 -4.43 21.01 8.56
C GLY A 100 -5.53 20.96 9.63
N LEU A 101 -5.18 20.69 10.89
CA LEU A 101 -6.11 20.75 12.01
C LEU A 101 -6.63 22.18 12.25
N ALA A 102 -5.79 23.20 12.10
CA ALA A 102 -6.19 24.60 12.21
C ALA A 102 -7.16 25.01 11.08
N ILE A 103 -6.94 24.55 9.84
CA ILE A 103 -7.88 24.76 8.72
C ILE A 103 -9.20 24.03 9.00
N ALA A 104 -9.14 22.84 9.62
CA ALA A 104 -10.32 22.06 10.00
C ALA A 104 -10.92 22.46 11.36
N ALA A 105 -10.43 23.54 11.99
CA ALA A 105 -10.86 23.99 13.31
C ALA A 105 -12.39 24.13 13.45
N PRO A 106 -13.13 24.72 12.49
CA PRO A 106 -14.59 24.86 12.61
C PRO A 106 -15.33 23.54 12.83
N GLN A 107 -14.79 22.41 12.36
CA GLN A 107 -15.34 21.07 12.62
C GLN A 107 -14.64 20.39 13.80
N ALA A 108 -13.32 20.53 13.93
CA ALA A 108 -12.53 19.83 14.93
C ALA A 108 -12.82 20.32 16.36
N PHE A 109 -13.00 21.63 16.56
CA PHE A 109 -13.26 22.19 17.90
C PHE A 109 -14.58 21.71 18.50
N PRO A 110 -15.74 21.86 17.82
CA PRO A 110 -16.99 21.32 18.33
C PRO A 110 -16.92 19.81 18.54
N PHE A 111 -16.26 19.08 17.64
CA PHE A 111 -16.07 17.64 17.81
C PHE A 111 -15.32 17.30 19.11
N LEU A 112 -14.24 18.01 19.45
CA LEU A 112 -13.47 17.78 20.67
C LEU A 112 -14.28 18.14 21.93
N GLU A 113 -15.05 19.23 21.87
CA GLU A 113 -15.96 19.62 22.94
C GLU A 113 -17.00 18.52 23.19
N TYR A 114 -17.73 18.08 22.16
CA TYR A 114 -18.73 17.02 22.29
C TYR A 114 -18.15 15.64 22.59
N ALA A 115 -16.91 15.35 22.17
CA ALA A 115 -16.25 14.09 22.47
C ALA A 115 -16.08 13.89 23.99
N SER A 116 -15.87 14.98 24.74
CA SER A 116 -15.77 14.95 26.21
C SER A 116 -17.09 14.63 26.91
N PHE A 117 -18.23 14.84 26.24
CA PHE A 117 -19.57 14.54 26.77
C PHE A 117 -20.13 13.19 26.28
N SER A 118 -19.39 12.48 25.42
CA SER A 118 -19.82 11.18 24.90
C SER A 118 -19.61 10.07 25.93
N ALA A 119 -20.69 9.39 26.33
CA ALA A 119 -20.64 8.25 27.25
C ALA A 119 -19.63 7.14 26.86
N THR A 120 -19.31 7.03 25.56
CA THR A 120 -18.36 6.06 25.01
C THR A 120 -16.94 6.58 24.83
N ARG A 121 -16.70 7.90 24.93
CA ARG A 121 -15.39 8.52 24.66
C ARG A 121 -14.84 9.40 25.80
N ALA A 122 -15.69 9.76 26.78
CA ALA A 122 -15.35 10.64 27.89
C ALA A 122 -14.48 10.00 28.98
N GLY A 123 -14.41 8.67 29.07
CA GLY A 123 -13.73 7.96 30.17
C GLY A 123 -12.93 6.72 29.79
N GLY A 124 -12.66 6.50 28.50
CA GLY A 124 -12.05 5.28 28.00
C GLY A 124 -13.03 4.12 28.08
N ALA A 125 -13.57 3.68 26.94
CA ALA A 125 -14.48 2.56 26.95
C ALA A 125 -13.72 1.29 27.34
N LYS A 126 -14.29 0.43 28.20
CA LYS A 126 -13.69 -0.86 28.58
C LYS A 126 -13.24 -1.60 27.32
N TYR A 127 -12.14 -2.35 27.39
CA TYR A 127 -11.56 -3.05 26.23
C TYR A 127 -12.60 -3.80 25.36
N MET A 128 -13.61 -4.43 25.99
CA MET A 128 -14.68 -5.13 25.26
C MET A 128 -15.49 -4.23 24.31
N PHE A 129 -15.65 -2.96 24.64
CA PHE A 129 -16.25 -1.98 23.74
C PHE A 129 -15.29 -1.59 22.61
N ALA A 130 -14.01 -1.36 22.91
CA ALA A 130 -13.01 -1.06 21.87
C ALA A 130 -12.82 -2.24 20.89
N ALA A 131 -12.96 -3.47 21.39
CA ALA A 131 -12.92 -4.68 20.58
C ALA A 131 -14.28 -5.07 19.96
N GLU A 132 -15.35 -4.29 20.17
CA GLU A 132 -16.61 -4.48 19.44
C GLU A 132 -16.35 -4.40 17.93
N GLY A 133 -16.93 -5.29 17.14
CA GLY A 133 -16.64 -5.38 15.70
C GLY A 133 -15.27 -5.94 15.35
N SER A 134 -14.69 -6.75 16.25
CA SER A 134 -13.53 -7.59 15.92
C SER A 134 -13.87 -8.52 14.77
N LEU A 135 -12.96 -8.63 13.80
CA LEU A 135 -13.14 -9.54 12.69
C LEU A 135 -13.01 -11.00 13.15
N PRO A 136 -14.06 -11.83 13.00
CA PRO A 136 -13.93 -13.25 13.29
C PRO A 136 -12.95 -13.89 12.29
N PRO A 137 -12.02 -14.76 12.74
CA PRO A 137 -11.03 -15.39 11.84
C PRO A 137 -11.69 -16.09 10.64
N THR A 138 -12.89 -16.64 10.80
CA THR A 138 -13.64 -17.29 9.73
C THR A 138 -14.03 -16.35 8.59
N HIS A 139 -14.09 -15.03 8.83
CA HIS A 139 -14.38 -14.03 7.81
C HIS A 139 -13.16 -13.64 6.97
N LEU A 140 -11.94 -14.06 7.32
CA LEU A 140 -10.75 -13.81 6.47
C LEU A 140 -10.90 -14.41 5.07
N ILE A 141 -11.64 -15.52 4.94
CA ILE A 141 -11.94 -16.13 3.64
C ILE A 141 -12.76 -15.20 2.73
N THR A 142 -13.52 -14.25 3.30
CA THR A 142 -14.30 -13.27 2.53
C THR A 142 -13.42 -12.24 1.82
N SER A 143 -12.17 -12.07 2.26
CA SER A 143 -11.18 -11.27 1.52
C SER A 143 -10.77 -11.91 0.18
N VAL A 144 -11.08 -13.20 -0.02
CA VAL A 144 -10.84 -13.94 -1.28
C VAL A 144 -12.16 -14.24 -1.98
N ILE A 145 -13.17 -14.69 -1.24
CA ILE A 145 -14.49 -15.09 -1.74
C ILE A 145 -15.57 -14.27 -1.00
N PRO A 146 -15.91 -13.06 -1.47
CA PRO A 146 -16.69 -12.09 -0.70
C PRO A 146 -18.07 -12.59 -0.26
N PHE A 147 -18.77 -13.33 -1.12
CA PHE A 147 -20.16 -13.75 -0.89
C PHE A 147 -20.29 -15.17 -0.36
N LEU A 148 -19.22 -15.76 0.20
CA LEU A 148 -19.25 -17.13 0.72
C LEU A 148 -20.36 -17.34 1.78
N PHE A 149 -20.66 -16.30 2.55
CA PHE A 149 -21.66 -16.31 3.62
C PHE A 149 -22.98 -15.65 3.22
N GLY A 150 -23.22 -15.45 1.92
CA GLY A 150 -24.38 -14.76 1.37
C GLY A 150 -24.10 -13.32 0.94
N ASP A 151 -25.03 -12.75 0.19
CA ASP A 151 -25.02 -11.38 -0.31
C ASP A 151 -25.97 -10.52 0.56
N PRO A 152 -25.53 -9.36 1.07
CA PRO A 152 -26.43 -8.46 1.79
C PRO A 152 -27.55 -7.89 0.89
N SER A 153 -27.33 -7.77 -0.42
CA SER A 153 -28.28 -7.15 -1.35
C SER A 153 -29.52 -7.99 -1.65
N ASP A 154 -29.45 -9.32 -1.48
CA ASP A 154 -30.60 -10.23 -1.55
C ASP A 154 -31.03 -10.75 -0.16
N LYS A 155 -30.43 -10.22 0.91
CA LYS A 155 -30.67 -10.60 2.31
C LYS A 155 -30.31 -12.05 2.63
N SER A 156 -29.45 -12.70 1.83
CA SER A 156 -28.98 -14.06 2.09
C SER A 156 -27.81 -14.12 3.09
N TYR A 157 -27.21 -12.97 3.46
CA TYR A 157 -26.12 -12.93 4.44
C TYR A 157 -26.55 -13.41 5.84
N TRP A 158 -25.94 -14.49 6.32
CA TRP A 158 -26.42 -15.21 7.52
C TRP A 158 -25.39 -15.39 8.64
N ARG A 159 -24.10 -15.12 8.38
CA ARG A 159 -23.01 -15.63 9.23
C ARG A 159 -22.68 -14.77 10.45
N SER A 160 -22.85 -13.46 10.38
CA SER A 160 -22.43 -12.55 11.46
C SER A 160 -23.43 -11.43 11.69
N LEU A 161 -23.52 -11.03 12.96
CA LEU A 161 -24.24 -9.83 13.39
C LEU A 161 -23.46 -8.54 13.08
N ILE A 162 -22.18 -8.66 12.74
CA ILE A 162 -21.37 -7.54 12.27
C ILE A 162 -21.75 -7.25 10.80
N PRO A 163 -21.99 -5.98 10.43
CA PRO A 163 -22.33 -5.61 9.06
C PRO A 163 -21.35 -6.20 8.04
N PHE A 164 -21.88 -6.64 6.90
CA PHE A 164 -21.10 -7.26 5.83
C PHE A 164 -19.93 -6.36 5.38
N HIS A 165 -20.19 -5.05 5.23
CA HIS A 165 -19.18 -4.07 4.81
C HIS A 165 -18.03 -3.86 5.83
N GLU A 166 -18.21 -4.26 7.08
CA GLU A 166 -17.16 -4.21 8.12
C GLU A 166 -16.32 -5.51 8.13
N THR A 167 -16.88 -6.62 7.64
CA THR A 167 -16.23 -7.95 7.71
C THR A 167 -15.68 -8.46 6.39
N CYS A 168 -16.08 -7.87 5.27
CA CYS A 168 -15.65 -8.25 3.93
C CYS A 168 -14.55 -7.32 3.39
N GLY A 169 -13.28 -7.70 3.60
CA GLY A 169 -12.10 -7.01 3.06
C GLY A 169 -11.67 -7.52 1.67
N TYR A 170 -12.59 -7.61 0.71
CA TYR A 170 -12.30 -8.14 -0.63
C TYR A 170 -11.60 -7.10 -1.52
N LEU A 171 -10.41 -7.46 -2.02
CA LEU A 171 -9.55 -6.58 -2.84
C LEU A 171 -9.75 -6.75 -4.34
N GLY A 172 -10.51 -7.75 -4.76
CA GLY A 172 -10.57 -8.18 -6.15
C GLY A 172 -9.61 -9.32 -6.45
N ALA A 173 -10.08 -10.30 -7.24
CA ALA A 173 -9.30 -11.46 -7.65
C ALA A 173 -7.97 -11.09 -8.32
N PHE A 174 -7.93 -10.05 -9.15
CA PHE A 174 -6.70 -9.57 -9.78
C PHE A 174 -5.68 -9.02 -8.77
N CYS A 175 -6.14 -8.24 -7.78
CA CYS A 175 -5.27 -7.70 -6.74
C CYS A 175 -4.66 -8.84 -5.91
N PHE A 176 -5.47 -9.84 -5.57
CA PHE A 176 -4.99 -11.05 -4.89
C PHE A 176 -3.97 -11.82 -5.74
N PHE A 177 -4.28 -12.08 -7.02
CA PHE A 177 -3.38 -12.77 -7.94
C PHE A 177 -2.03 -12.07 -8.07
N PHE A 178 -2.02 -10.75 -8.29
CA PHE A 178 -0.77 -10.01 -8.41
C PHE A 178 0.00 -9.90 -7.10
N THR A 179 -0.68 -9.85 -5.96
CA THR A 179 -0.02 -9.90 -4.65
C THR A 179 0.65 -11.27 -4.42
N LEU A 180 0.02 -12.36 -4.85
CA LEU A 180 0.63 -13.69 -4.82
C LEU A 180 1.82 -13.79 -5.77
N ALA A 181 1.70 -13.22 -6.98
CA ALA A 181 2.82 -13.11 -7.92
C ALA A 181 3.99 -12.32 -7.31
N TRP A 182 3.72 -11.22 -6.61
CA TRP A 182 4.74 -10.49 -5.86
C TRP A 182 5.42 -11.39 -4.80
N LEU A 183 4.64 -12.13 -4.00
CA LEU A 183 5.17 -12.97 -2.93
C LEU A 183 6.13 -14.05 -3.44
N VAL A 184 5.83 -14.63 -4.60
CA VAL A 184 6.62 -15.71 -5.21
C VAL A 184 7.81 -15.18 -6.01
N LEU A 185 7.63 -14.07 -6.75
CA LEU A 185 8.58 -13.64 -7.78
C LEU A 185 9.45 -12.44 -7.37
N SER A 186 9.02 -11.65 -6.38
CA SER A 186 9.72 -10.41 -5.99
C SER A 186 10.91 -10.70 -5.07
N LYS A 187 12.09 -10.24 -5.49
CA LYS A 187 13.32 -10.27 -4.67
C LYS A 187 13.60 -8.92 -3.99
N ARG A 188 12.74 -7.92 -4.17
CA ARG A 188 13.00 -6.55 -3.71
C ARG A 188 12.76 -6.41 -2.21
N LYS A 189 13.86 -6.41 -1.44
CA LYS A 189 13.85 -6.24 0.03
C LYS A 189 12.97 -5.08 0.51
N GLY A 190 12.98 -3.96 -0.23
CA GLY A 190 12.22 -2.76 0.12
C GLY A 190 10.70 -2.88 0.08
N THR A 191 10.15 -3.97 -0.46
CA THR A 191 8.70 -4.18 -0.58
C THR A 191 8.11 -5.00 0.58
N TRP A 192 8.96 -5.67 1.37
CA TRP A 192 8.52 -6.50 2.50
C TRP A 192 7.84 -5.71 3.62
N ILE A 193 8.14 -4.41 3.76
CA ILE A 193 7.43 -3.54 4.71
C ILE A 193 5.91 -3.56 4.48
N TRP A 194 5.47 -3.60 3.22
CA TRP A 194 4.05 -3.62 2.88
C TRP A 194 3.40 -4.95 3.25
N PHE A 195 4.11 -6.05 3.09
CA PHE A 195 3.64 -7.36 3.54
C PHE A 195 3.55 -7.44 5.06
N THR A 196 4.55 -6.91 5.78
CA THR A 196 4.48 -6.79 7.24
C THR A 196 3.27 -5.96 7.67
N ILE A 197 2.99 -4.84 6.98
CA ILE A 197 1.80 -4.01 7.24
C ILE A 197 0.51 -4.79 6.98
N VAL A 198 0.40 -5.54 5.87
CA VAL A 198 -0.78 -6.37 5.57
C VAL A 198 -1.00 -7.39 6.68
N VAL A 199 0.03 -8.14 7.05
CA VAL A 199 -0.05 -9.17 8.10
C VAL A 199 -0.41 -8.54 9.44
N ALA A 200 0.30 -7.49 9.86
CA ALA A 200 0.01 -6.79 11.12
C ALA A 200 -1.42 -6.25 11.17
N THR A 201 -1.93 -5.73 10.04
CA THR A 201 -3.29 -5.23 9.92
C THR A 201 -4.32 -6.34 10.07
N ILE A 202 -4.09 -7.53 9.53
CA ILE A 202 -4.99 -8.68 9.72
C ILE A 202 -5.10 -9.02 11.21
N PHE A 203 -3.97 -9.14 11.91
CA PHE A 203 -4.00 -9.42 13.34
C PHE A 203 -4.66 -8.31 14.15
N LEU A 204 -4.44 -7.05 13.78
CA LEU A 204 -5.09 -5.89 14.39
C LEU A 204 -6.61 -5.90 14.16
N ALA A 205 -7.05 -6.22 12.94
CA ALA A 205 -8.46 -6.28 12.54
C ALA A 205 -9.23 -7.39 13.27
N MET A 206 -8.54 -8.48 13.61
CA MET A 206 -9.09 -9.57 14.42
C MET A 206 -9.36 -9.18 15.88
N GLY A 207 -8.98 -7.98 16.33
CA GLY A 207 -9.46 -7.42 17.60
C GLY A 207 -9.24 -8.36 18.79
N HIS A 208 -10.29 -8.73 19.51
CA HIS A 208 -10.20 -9.61 20.70
C HIS A 208 -9.75 -11.05 20.41
N TYR A 209 -9.76 -11.51 19.15
CA TYR A 209 -9.28 -12.84 18.78
C TYR A 209 -7.75 -12.95 18.80
N THR A 210 -7.03 -11.82 18.88
CA THR A 210 -5.56 -11.78 18.94
C THR A 210 -5.09 -10.80 20.02
N PRO A 211 -3.89 -10.95 20.60
CA PRO A 211 -3.38 -9.99 21.57
C PRO A 211 -2.96 -8.65 20.93
N VAL A 212 -2.89 -8.55 19.59
CA VAL A 212 -2.36 -7.38 18.89
C VAL A 212 -3.22 -6.15 19.12
N HIS A 213 -4.54 -6.24 18.96
CA HIS A 213 -5.42 -5.09 19.21
C HIS A 213 -5.37 -4.65 20.68
N ARG A 214 -5.26 -5.60 21.61
CA ARG A 214 -5.12 -5.29 23.03
C ARG A 214 -3.83 -4.53 23.33
N PHE A 215 -2.71 -4.96 22.72
CA PHE A 215 -1.45 -4.23 22.83
C PHE A 215 -1.59 -2.77 22.34
N PHE A 216 -2.24 -2.54 21.19
CA PHE A 216 -2.47 -1.18 20.70
C PHE A 216 -3.39 -0.37 21.62
N TYR A 217 -4.47 -0.98 22.14
CA TYR A 217 -5.37 -0.35 23.10
C TYR A 217 -4.65 0.10 24.38
N GLU A 218 -3.71 -0.69 24.90
CA GLU A 218 -3.00 -0.40 26.14
C GLU A 218 -1.77 0.51 25.93
N ALA A 219 -1.03 0.34 24.83
CA ALA A 219 0.28 0.97 24.62
C ALA A 219 0.25 2.22 23.71
N VAL A 220 -0.72 2.34 22.81
CA VAL A 220 -0.75 3.41 21.79
C VAL A 220 -1.86 4.41 22.12
N PRO A 221 -1.54 5.67 22.45
CA PRO A 221 -2.53 6.68 22.82
C PRO A 221 -3.62 6.86 21.76
N GLY A 222 -4.88 6.83 22.19
CA GLY A 222 -6.05 7.10 21.35
C GLY A 222 -6.75 5.87 20.78
N TRP A 223 -6.15 4.67 20.85
CA TRP A 223 -6.86 3.43 20.45
C TRP A 223 -8.03 3.07 21.38
N ASP A 224 -8.00 3.55 22.61
CA ASP A 224 -9.08 3.46 23.61
C ASP A 224 -10.33 4.28 23.24
N ARG A 225 -10.24 5.18 22.24
CA ARG A 225 -11.33 6.07 21.81
C ARG A 225 -12.12 5.54 20.62
N PHE A 226 -11.69 4.43 20.03
CA PHE A 226 -12.29 3.85 18.82
C PHE A 226 -12.72 2.40 19.05
N ARG A 227 -13.68 1.96 18.23
CA ARG A 227 -14.22 0.59 18.18
C ARG A 227 -14.21 0.09 16.74
N GLN A 228 -14.62 -1.15 16.49
CA GLN A 228 -14.62 -1.80 15.17
C GLN A 228 -13.19 -1.99 14.63
N PRO A 229 -12.36 -2.86 15.25
CA PRO A 229 -11.02 -3.16 14.78
C PRO A 229 -11.00 -3.63 13.31
N ALA A 230 -12.05 -4.32 12.85
CA ALA A 230 -12.15 -4.82 11.48
C ALA A 230 -11.99 -3.72 10.41
N ARG A 231 -12.31 -2.46 10.75
CA ARG A 231 -12.11 -1.30 9.86
C ARG A 231 -10.67 -1.12 9.44
N SER A 232 -9.69 -1.57 10.22
CA SER A 232 -8.27 -1.53 9.84
C SER A 232 -8.00 -2.22 8.50
N PHE A 233 -8.90 -3.07 7.99
CA PHE A 233 -8.81 -3.66 6.65
C PHE A 233 -8.57 -2.67 5.51
N PHE A 234 -8.97 -1.39 5.63
CA PHE A 234 -8.61 -0.43 4.59
C PHE A 234 -7.09 -0.27 4.40
N ILE A 235 -6.30 -0.45 5.48
CA ILE A 235 -4.84 -0.46 5.42
C ILE A 235 -4.37 -1.67 4.62
N LEU A 236 -5.01 -2.83 4.82
CA LEU A 236 -4.76 -4.03 4.02
C LEU A 236 -5.11 -3.77 2.55
N SER A 237 -6.20 -3.05 2.25
CA SER A 237 -6.55 -2.68 0.89
C SER A 237 -5.52 -1.77 0.24
N PHE A 238 -5.05 -0.78 0.97
CA PHE A 238 -4.02 0.13 0.51
C PHE A 238 -2.68 -0.60 0.27
N ALA A 239 -2.17 -1.31 1.28
CA ALA A 239 -0.88 -1.99 1.21
C ALA A 239 -0.91 -3.19 0.24
N GLY A 240 -2.01 -3.94 0.21
CA GLY A 240 -2.23 -5.03 -0.74
C GLY A 240 -2.25 -4.53 -2.18
N SER A 241 -2.87 -3.38 -2.46
CA SER A 241 -2.85 -2.78 -3.80
C SER A 241 -1.43 -2.38 -4.24
N LEU A 242 -0.58 -1.92 -3.31
CA LEU A 242 0.83 -1.64 -3.61
C LEU A 242 1.62 -2.92 -3.91
N LEU A 243 1.41 -3.99 -3.14
CA LEU A 243 2.01 -5.30 -3.41
C LEU A 243 1.57 -5.86 -4.75
N ALA A 244 0.28 -5.75 -5.08
CA ALA A 244 -0.26 -6.11 -6.39
C ALA A 244 0.42 -5.31 -7.51
N GLY A 245 0.61 -4.00 -7.34
CA GLY A 245 1.34 -3.18 -8.31
C GLY A 245 2.79 -3.65 -8.53
N TYR A 246 3.51 -4.00 -7.46
CA TYR A 246 4.84 -4.58 -7.58
C TYR A 246 4.86 -5.95 -8.24
N GLY A 247 3.86 -6.79 -7.97
CA GLY A 247 3.72 -8.10 -8.60
C GLY A 247 3.44 -8.01 -10.09
N PHE A 248 2.52 -7.13 -10.48
CA PHE A 248 2.26 -6.80 -11.88
C PHE A 248 3.52 -6.31 -12.60
N GLN A 249 4.25 -5.37 -11.99
CA GLN A 249 5.52 -4.87 -12.53
C GLN A 249 6.55 -5.99 -12.72
N ARG A 250 6.66 -6.93 -11.77
CA ARG A 250 7.63 -8.03 -11.89
C ARG A 250 7.27 -9.02 -12.99
N LEU A 251 5.99 -9.31 -13.18
CA LEU A 251 5.53 -10.15 -14.29
C LEU A 251 5.84 -9.50 -15.65
N GLY A 252 5.63 -8.19 -15.79
CA GLY A 252 6.00 -7.47 -17.01
C GLY A 252 7.49 -7.55 -17.31
N GLN A 253 8.35 -7.40 -16.29
CA GLN A 253 9.80 -7.54 -16.46
C GLN A 253 10.22 -8.95 -16.90
N LEU A 254 9.57 -9.99 -16.36
CA LEU A 254 9.85 -11.38 -16.74
C LEU A 254 9.47 -11.65 -18.20
N ALA A 255 8.33 -11.12 -18.66
CA ALA A 255 7.93 -11.23 -20.06
C ALA A 255 8.94 -10.53 -21.00
N GLU A 256 9.42 -9.34 -20.63
CA GLU A 256 10.47 -8.65 -21.40
C GLU A 256 11.81 -9.40 -21.39
N GLU A 257 12.18 -10.04 -20.27
CA GLU A 257 13.38 -10.88 -20.14
C GLU A 257 13.29 -12.11 -21.06
N GLU A 258 12.11 -12.74 -21.14
CA GLU A 258 11.84 -13.91 -21.99
C GLU A 258 11.85 -13.57 -23.49
N ASP A 259 11.22 -12.46 -23.90
CA ASP A 259 11.23 -11.99 -25.28
C ASP A 259 12.66 -11.68 -25.77
N ARG A 260 13.48 -11.07 -24.91
CA ARG A 260 14.91 -10.81 -25.21
C ARG A 260 15.73 -12.09 -25.28
N GLY A 261 15.44 -13.07 -24.42
CA GLY A 261 16.08 -14.38 -24.42
C GLY A 261 15.73 -15.22 -25.66
N GLY A 262 14.45 -15.25 -26.04
CA GLY A 262 13.94 -15.96 -27.23
C GLY A 262 14.39 -15.34 -28.55
N GLY A 263 14.48 -14.00 -28.61
CA GLY A 263 15.03 -13.28 -29.75
C GLY A 263 16.52 -13.58 -29.98
N ALA A 264 17.31 -13.68 -28.90
CA ALA A 264 18.72 -14.02 -28.99
C ALA A 264 18.94 -15.47 -29.46
N SER A 265 18.18 -16.45 -28.94
CA SER A 265 18.27 -17.85 -29.40
C SER A 265 17.89 -18.02 -30.86
N ASN A 266 16.90 -17.26 -31.35
CA ASN A 266 16.51 -17.30 -32.76
C ASN A 266 17.58 -16.70 -33.70
N LEU A 267 18.26 -15.63 -33.28
CA LEU A 267 19.39 -15.04 -34.02
C LEU A 267 20.61 -15.97 -34.12
N TYR A 268 20.88 -16.77 -33.09
CA TYR A 268 21.92 -17.80 -33.14
C TYR A 268 21.54 -18.99 -34.04
N SER A 269 20.27 -19.41 -34.05
CA SER A 269 19.82 -20.49 -34.95
C SER A 269 19.81 -20.07 -36.44
N ALA A 270 19.45 -18.80 -36.73
CA ALA A 270 19.43 -18.26 -38.09
C ALA A 270 20.82 -18.03 -38.70
N ARG A 271 21.85 -17.80 -37.87
CA ARG A 271 23.26 -17.75 -38.31
C ARG A 271 23.88 -19.13 -38.50
N GLY A 272 23.37 -20.15 -37.81
CA GLY A 272 23.83 -21.55 -37.98
C GLY A 272 23.26 -22.25 -39.22
N SER A 273 22.11 -21.79 -39.74
CA SER A 273 21.47 -22.40 -40.92
C SER A 273 21.88 -21.78 -42.26
N SER A 274 22.56 -20.62 -42.27
CA SER A 274 23.02 -19.96 -43.50
C SER A 274 24.46 -20.30 -43.91
N SER A 275 25.23 -21.04 -43.10
CA SER A 275 26.63 -21.38 -43.41
C SER A 275 26.86 -22.78 -44.01
N SER A 276 25.81 -23.52 -44.37
CA SER A 276 25.93 -24.90 -44.89
C SER A 276 25.79 -25.04 -46.41
N ARG A 277 25.75 -23.93 -47.18
CA ARG A 277 25.55 -24.00 -48.65
C ARG A 277 26.78 -23.75 -49.54
N ASP A 278 27.95 -23.39 -49.01
CA ASP A 278 29.13 -23.17 -49.85
C ASP A 278 30.37 -23.92 -49.34
N ARG A 279 30.48 -25.21 -49.68
CA ARG A 279 31.78 -25.89 -49.81
C ARG A 279 31.72 -26.94 -50.93
N GLY A 280 32.09 -26.52 -52.14
CA GLY A 280 32.31 -27.43 -53.26
C GLY A 280 33.22 -26.81 -54.32
N GLY A 281 34.52 -27.15 -54.25
CA GLY A 281 35.52 -26.99 -55.31
C GLY A 281 36.17 -25.60 -55.40
N LEU A 282 37.42 -25.44 -55.83
CA LEU A 282 38.52 -26.36 -56.11
C LEU A 282 39.78 -25.49 -56.22
N LEU A 283 40.90 -26.08 -55.81
CA LEU A 283 42.30 -25.66 -55.96
C LEU A 283 42.65 -24.76 -57.16
N HIS A 284 43.41 -23.68 -56.92
CA HIS A 284 44.70 -23.42 -57.62
C HIS A 284 45.45 -22.18 -57.07
N ARG A 285 46.72 -22.38 -56.68
CA ARG A 285 47.76 -21.32 -56.60
C ARG A 285 48.36 -21.11 -58.00
N PRO A 286 48.85 -19.90 -58.33
CA PRO A 286 50.30 -19.71 -58.32
C PRO A 286 50.78 -18.34 -57.80
N SER A 287 52.09 -18.21 -57.81
CA SER A 287 53.03 -17.32 -57.12
C SER A 287 53.36 -15.98 -57.81
N GLN A 288 53.97 -15.08 -57.00
CA GLN A 288 54.75 -13.86 -57.33
C GLN A 288 53.90 -12.64 -57.74
N THR A 289 54.15 -11.39 -57.30
CA THR A 289 55.41 -10.63 -57.24
C THR A 289 55.37 -9.49 -56.19
N ARG A 290 56.55 -9.02 -55.80
CA ARG A 290 56.84 -7.85 -54.93
C ARG A 290 56.28 -6.53 -55.49
N HIS A 291 55.83 -5.63 -54.60
CA HIS A 291 56.29 -4.23 -54.59
C HIS A 291 56.02 -3.49 -53.26
N SER A 292 57.10 -2.92 -52.71
CA SER A 292 57.16 -1.76 -51.79
C SER A 292 56.23 -0.63 -52.24
N SER A 293 55.51 0.13 -51.40
CA SER A 293 55.96 1.25 -50.54
C SER A 293 54.75 1.78 -49.74
N ARG A 294 54.84 2.04 -48.42
CA ARG A 294 55.22 3.29 -47.75
C ARG A 294 54.18 4.44 -47.87
N VAL A 295 53.88 5.04 -46.71
CA VAL A 295 53.45 6.44 -46.42
C VAL A 295 51.97 6.69 -46.04
N LEU A 296 51.85 7.03 -44.75
CA LEU A 296 51.02 8.04 -44.06
C LEU A 296 49.93 8.81 -44.82
N GLY A 297 48.80 8.95 -44.12
CA GLY A 297 47.77 9.99 -44.25
C GLY A 297 46.83 9.88 -43.07
#